data_AF-A0A0U2Q261-F1
#
_entry.id   AF-A0A0U2Q261-F1
#
_cell.length_a   1.000
_cell.length_b   1.000
_cell.length_c   1.000
_cell.angle_alpha   90.00
_cell.angle_beta   90.00
_cell.angle_gamma   90.00
#
_symmetry.space_group_name_H-M   'P 1'
#
loop_
_entity.id
_entity.type
_entity.pdbx_description
1 polymer ?
#
loop_
_entity_poly.entity_id
_entity_poly.type
_entity_poly.pdbx_seq_one_letter_code
_entity_poly.pdbx_strand_id
1 'polypeptide(L)' 'AGGPLFSVELGRRDGLISQASRVAQNLPGPSFNLNQLNTMFARNNLTETDMIALSGAHTLGIAHCT' A
#
# COMPACT_ATOMS: atom_id res chain seq x y z
N ALA A 1 -4.57 -12.46 -13.95
CA ALA A 1 -3.71 -12.57 -12.77
C ALA A 1 -3.71 -13.97 -12.15
N GLY A 2 -4.87 -14.63 -11.97
CA GLY A 2 -4.91 -16.01 -11.44
C GLY A 2 -4.42 -16.15 -10.00
N GLY A 3 -4.44 -15.06 -9.22
CA GLY A 3 -3.99 -15.02 -7.83
C GLY A 3 -4.94 -15.76 -6.87
N PRO A 4 -4.57 -15.81 -5.58
CA PRO A 4 -5.35 -16.51 -4.57
C PRO A 4 -6.72 -15.87 -4.35
N LEU A 5 -7.69 -16.70 -3.93
CA LEU A 5 -8.99 -16.24 -3.48
C LEU A 5 -8.94 -15.90 -1.98
N PHE A 6 -9.63 -14.83 -1.59
CA PHE A 6 -9.84 -14.48 -0.19
C PHE A 6 -11.25 -13.90 -0.01
N SER A 7 -11.86 -14.17 1.15
CA SER A 7 -13.15 -13.59 1.50
C SER A 7 -12.99 -12.10 1.80
N VAL A 8 -13.84 -11.27 1.19
CA VAL A 8 -13.80 -9.81 1.39
C VAL A 8 -14.83 -9.42 2.45
N GLU A 9 -14.38 -8.75 3.50
CA GLU A 9 -15.28 -8.12 4.48
C GLU A 9 -16.01 -6.93 3.85
N LEU A 10 -17.33 -6.88 4.04
CA LEU A 10 -18.23 -5.87 3.48
C LEU A 10 -18.74 -4.90 4.55
N GLY A 11 -19.35 -3.78 4.13
CA GLY A 11 -20.00 -2.82 5.02
C GLY A 11 -19.24 -1.50 5.26
N ARG A 12 -18.09 -1.29 4.61
CA ARG A 12 -17.41 0.02 4.56
C ARG A 12 -18.32 1.08 3.94
N ARG A 13 -18.33 2.29 4.51
CA ARG A 13 -19.10 3.46 4.04
C ARG A 13 -18.18 4.48 3.36
N ASP A 14 -18.76 5.31 2.50
CA ASP A 14 -18.01 6.35 1.80
C ASP A 14 -17.62 7.51 2.73
N GLY A 15 -16.35 7.91 2.65
CA GLY A 15 -15.85 9.08 3.36
C GLY A 15 -16.25 10.39 2.67
N LEU A 16 -16.59 11.42 3.44
CA LEU A 16 -17.02 12.73 2.92
C LEU A 16 -15.87 13.73 2.71
N ILE A 17 -14.64 13.36 3.07
CA ILE A 17 -13.48 14.26 3.08
C ILE A 17 -12.31 13.61 2.32
N SER A 18 -11.84 14.30 1.29
CA SER A 18 -10.63 13.95 0.53
C SER A 18 -9.69 15.16 0.49
N GLN A 19 -8.42 14.96 0.86
CA GLN A 19 -7.43 16.04 0.95
C GLN A 19 -6.08 15.58 0.39
N ALA A 20 -5.58 16.26 -0.65
CA ALA A 20 -4.29 15.95 -1.27
C ALA A 20 -3.11 16.08 -0.28
N SER A 21 -3.22 16.99 0.70
CA SER A 21 -2.23 17.17 1.78
C SER A 21 -1.96 15.90 2.59
N ARG A 22 -2.90 14.94 2.64
CA ARG A 22 -2.74 13.67 3.36
C ARG A 22 -1.88 12.67 2.59
N VAL A 23 -1.60 12.86 1.30
CA VAL A 23 -0.91 11.84 0.48
C VAL A 23 0.56 11.71 0.84
N ALA A 24 1.30 12.82 0.90
CA ALA A 24 2.76 12.82 1.05
C ALA A 24 3.27 12.11 2.32
N GLN A 25 2.43 12.00 3.35
CA GLN A 25 2.78 11.35 4.63
C GLN A 25 2.23 9.93 4.78
N ASN A 26 1.33 9.50 3.88
CA ASN A 26 0.60 8.24 4.01
C ASN A 26 0.82 7.26 2.83
N LEU A 27 1.44 7.69 1.72
CA LEU A 27 1.84 6.80 0.63
C LEU A 27 3.37 6.69 0.50
N PRO A 28 3.92 5.48 0.28
CA PRO A 28 5.35 5.31 0.04
C PRO A 28 5.74 5.85 -1.34
N GLY A 29 6.89 6.54 -1.41
CA GLY A 29 7.49 6.95 -2.68
C GLY A 29 8.33 5.82 -3.31
N PRO A 30 8.53 5.82 -4.64
CA PRO A 30 9.29 4.77 -5.32
C PRO A 30 10.79 4.76 -4.97
N SER A 31 11.30 5.86 -4.41
CA SER A 31 12.71 6.01 -3.98
C SER A 31 12.95 5.71 -2.51
N PHE A 32 11.93 5.21 -1.78
CA PHE A 32 12.08 4.90 -0.36
C PHE A 32 12.99 3.68 -0.14
N ASN A 33 13.85 3.77 0.87
CA ASN A 33 14.64 2.63 1.33
C ASN A 33 13.82 1.71 2.25
N LEU A 34 14.39 0.54 2.59
CA LEU A 34 13.71 -0.48 3.41
C LEU A 34 13.21 0.06 4.75
N ASN A 35 14.02 0.86 5.46
CA ASN A 35 13.62 1.42 6.76
C ASN A 35 12.44 2.39 6.62
N GLN A 36 12.40 3.19 5.55
CA GLN A 36 11.29 4.09 5.26
C GLN A 36 10.01 3.31 4.92
N LEU A 37 10.12 2.24 4.13
CA LEU A 37 9.00 1.34 3.82
C LEU A 37 8.46 0.68 5.08
N ASN A 38 9.32 0.04 5.88
CA ASN A 38 8.93 -0.62 7.12
C ASN A 38 8.26 0.36 8.10
N THR A 39 8.80 1.58 8.23
CA THR A 39 8.20 2.62 9.08
C THR A 39 6.79 3.01 8.61
N MET A 40 6.57 3.12 7.30
CA MET A 40 5.27 3.50 6.74
C MET A 40 4.23 2.38 6.88
N PHE A 41 4.62 1.13 6.63
CA PHE A 41 3.73 -0.02 6.81
C PHE A 41 3.38 -0.22 8.29
N ALA A 42 4.34 -0.06 9.20
CA ALA A 42 4.11 -0.16 10.64
C ALA A 42 3.09 0.86 11.17
N ARG A 43 2.99 2.07 10.57
CA ARG A 43 1.94 3.06 10.92
C ARG A 43 0.52 2.56 10.63
N ASN A 44 0.38 1.56 9.76
CA ASN A 44 -0.88 0.91 9.42
C ASN A 44 -1.00 -0.47 10.10
N ASN A 45 -0.22 -0.73 11.15
CA ASN A 45 -0.17 -2.00 11.88
C ASN A 45 0.22 -3.20 10.99
N LEU A 46 0.99 -2.96 9.92
CA LEU A 46 1.51 -4.00 9.04
C LEU A 46 2.96 -4.31 9.40
N THR A 47 3.29 -5.60 9.47
CA THR A 47 4.65 -6.09 9.74
C THR A 47 5.55 -5.96 8.51
N GLU A 48 6.85 -6.17 8.68
CA GLU A 48 7.78 -6.27 7.55
C GLU A 48 7.40 -7.42 6.59
N THR A 49 6.91 -8.53 7.13
CA THR A 49 6.41 -9.64 6.30
C THR A 49 5.22 -9.22 5.44
N ASP A 50 4.28 -8.44 5.99
CA ASP A 50 3.16 -7.90 5.23
C ASP A 50 3.63 -6.92 4.15
N MET A 51 4.62 -6.07 4.46
CA MET A 51 5.24 -5.16 3.48
C MET A 51 5.85 -5.93 2.31
N ILE A 52 6.61 -6.99 2.59
CA ILE A 52 7.22 -7.85 1.57
C ILE A 52 6.12 -8.53 0.73
N ALA A 53 5.11 -9.11 1.37
CA ALA A 53 4.02 -9.82 0.68
C ALA A 53 3.23 -8.88 -0.23
N LEU A 54 2.86 -7.68 0.25
CA LEU A 54 2.11 -6.68 -0.50
C LEU A 54 2.94 -6.04 -1.62
N SER A 55 4.26 -5.92 -1.46
CA SER A 55 5.17 -5.52 -2.54
C SER A 55 5.15 -6.51 -3.71
N GLY A 56 4.79 -7.77 -3.46
CA GLY A 56 4.56 -8.79 -4.49
C GLY A 56 3.45 -8.42 -5.48
N ALA A 57 2.56 -7.47 -5.15
CA ALA A 57 1.57 -6.96 -6.10
C ALA A 57 2.19 -6.34 -7.37
N HIS A 58 3.45 -5.88 -7.29
CA HIS A 58 4.21 -5.41 -8.46
C HIS A 58 4.59 -6.53 -9.45
N THR A 59 4.26 -7.79 -9.17
CA THR A 59 4.41 -8.89 -10.15
C THR A 59 3.55 -8.71 -11.40
N LEU A 60 2.56 -7.81 -11.35
CA LEU A 60 1.72 -7.40 -12.48
C LEU A 60 1.64 -5.88 -12.55
N GLY A 61 1.44 -5.35 -13.76
CA GLY A 61 1.30 -3.92 -14.01
C GLY A 61 2.54 -3.30 -14.67
N ILE A 62 2.57 -1.98 -14.72
CA ILE A 62 3.65 -1.17 -15.31
C ILE A 62 3.90 0.06 -14.44
N ALA A 63 5.07 0.67 -14.60
CA ALA A 63 5.38 2.00 -14.05
C ALA A 63 5.60 2.99 -15.21
N HIS A 64 5.25 4.26 -14.98
CA HIS A 64 5.55 5.33 -15.93
C HIS A 64 7.01 5.78 -15.81
N CYS A 65 7.59 6.21 -16.92
CA CYS A 65 8.83 6.99 -16.89
C CYS A 65 8.57 8.36 -16.25
N THR A 66 9.60 8.93 -15.64
CA THR A 66 9.61 10.27 -15.06
C THR A 66 9.95 11.34 -16.08
#